data_AF-A0A5N5WWD2-F1
#
_entry.id   AF-A0A5N5WWD2-F1
#
_cell.length_a   1.000
_cell.length_b   1.000
_cell.length_c   1.000
_cell.angle_alpha   90.00
_cell.angle_beta   90.00
_cell.angle_gamma   90.00
#
_symmetry.space_group_name_H-M   'P 1'
#
loop_
_entity.id
_entity.type
_entity.pdbx_description
1 polymer ?
#
loop_
_entity_poly.entity_id
_entity_poly.type
_entity_poly.pdbx_seq_one_letter_code
_entity_poly.pdbx_strand_id
1 'polypeptide(L)'
;MVQGSLKKKSTAAPKKPATLGPKRGPRQIAPKKLSLIKQTKMTKKLTAGLTTRTERTLAQRAGHLELLAGGKKDRKAEKAKENNNSNKGGK
;
A
#
# COMPACT_ATOMS: atom_id res chain seq x y z
N MET A 1 -10.52 -4.64 -74.85
CA MET A 1 -10.69 -3.38 -74.12
C MET A 1 -11.83 -3.52 -73.13
N VAL A 2 -11.56 -3.56 -71.83
CA VAL A 2 -12.16 -2.69 -70.78
C VAL A 2 -11.69 -3.25 -69.42
N GLN A 3 -10.87 -2.46 -68.73
CA GLN A 3 -10.33 -2.76 -67.41
C GLN A 3 -11.34 -2.21 -66.40
N GLY A 4 -12.05 -3.10 -65.70
CA GLY A 4 -13.00 -2.72 -64.66
C GLY A 4 -12.31 -1.90 -63.56
N SER A 5 -12.90 -0.76 -63.22
CA SER A 5 -12.39 0.19 -62.24
C SER A 5 -12.24 -0.46 -60.85
N LEU A 6 -11.00 -0.61 -60.40
CA LEU A 6 -10.65 -1.07 -59.05
C LEU A 6 -11.26 -0.11 -58.00
N LYS A 7 -12.16 -0.63 -57.15
CA LYS A 7 -12.66 0.10 -55.98
C LYS A 7 -11.47 0.52 -55.10
N LYS A 8 -11.29 1.83 -54.88
CA LYS A 8 -10.28 2.36 -53.95
C LYS A 8 -10.63 1.90 -52.52
N LYS A 9 -9.72 1.17 -51.87
CA LYS A 9 -9.77 0.90 -50.43
C LYS A 9 -9.67 2.23 -49.67
N SER A 10 -10.53 2.44 -48.68
CA SER A 10 -10.44 3.60 -47.81
C SER A 10 -9.09 3.60 -47.10
N THR A 11 -8.38 4.72 -47.19
CA THR A 11 -7.15 4.96 -46.43
C THR A 11 -7.51 5.07 -44.96
N ALA A 12 -6.84 4.28 -44.11
CA ALA A 12 -7.02 4.36 -42.66
C ALA A 12 -6.82 5.81 -42.17
N ALA A 13 -7.75 6.30 -41.37
CA ALA A 13 -7.71 7.65 -40.83
C ALA A 13 -6.41 7.89 -40.03
N PRO A 14 -5.83 9.09 -40.07
CA PRO A 14 -4.61 9.41 -39.34
C PRO A 14 -4.84 9.25 -37.83
N LYS A 15 -3.98 8.46 -37.17
CA LYS A 15 -4.00 8.30 -35.71
C LYS A 15 -3.70 9.66 -35.07
N LYS A 16 -4.59 10.12 -34.19
CA LYS A 16 -4.40 11.36 -33.43
C LYS A 16 -3.07 11.29 -32.66
N PRO A 17 -2.26 12.37 -32.66
CA PRO A 17 -1.01 12.39 -31.92
C PRO A 17 -1.29 12.10 -30.45
N ALA A 18 -0.50 11.18 -29.87
CA ALA A 18 -0.60 10.87 -28.45
C ALA A 18 -0.48 12.20 -27.68
N THR A 19 -1.50 12.50 -26.88
CA THR A 19 -1.59 13.67 -26.00
C THR A 19 -0.24 14.00 -25.37
N LEU A 20 0.13 15.28 -25.36
CA LEU A 20 1.38 15.88 -24.82
C LEU A 20 1.63 15.63 -23.30
N GLY A 21 0.96 14.65 -22.70
CA GLY A 21 1.12 14.25 -21.31
C GLY A 21 2.18 13.17 -21.11
N PRO A 22 2.63 12.98 -19.86
CA PRO A 22 3.62 11.97 -19.52
C PRO A 22 3.18 10.57 -19.98
N LYS A 23 4.14 9.81 -20.50
CA LYS A 23 3.91 8.45 -21.00
C LYS A 23 3.32 7.60 -19.88
N ARG A 24 2.13 7.03 -20.11
CA ARG A 24 1.44 6.20 -19.12
C ARG A 24 2.38 5.08 -18.66
N GLY A 25 2.55 4.93 -17.35
CA GLY A 25 3.36 3.88 -16.74
C GLY A 25 2.88 2.47 -17.13
N PRO A 26 3.66 1.43 -16.79
CA PRO A 26 3.30 0.05 -17.10
C PRO A 26 1.91 -0.27 -16.55
N ARG A 27 1.02 -0.74 -17.43
CA ARG A 27 -0.34 -1.12 -17.05
C ARG A 27 -0.33 -2.50 -16.41
N GLN A 28 -0.93 -2.62 -15.24
CA GLN A 28 -1.18 -3.93 -14.65
C GLN A 28 -2.41 -4.55 -15.32
N ILE A 29 -2.16 -5.55 -16.17
CA ILE A 29 -3.21 -6.25 -16.93
C ILE A 29 -3.67 -7.46 -16.10
N ALA A 30 -4.97 -7.58 -15.90
CA ALA A 30 -5.54 -8.73 -15.20
C ALA A 30 -5.29 -10.03 -16.00
N PRO A 31 -4.92 -11.14 -15.32
CA PRO A 31 -4.74 -12.40 -16.00
C PRO A 31 -6.07 -12.91 -16.56
N LYS A 32 -6.06 -13.38 -17.82
CA LYS A 32 -7.24 -13.93 -18.48
C LYS A 32 -7.40 -15.44 -18.26
N LYS A 33 -6.30 -16.14 -17.96
CA LYS A 33 -6.29 -17.60 -17.75
C LYS A 33 -6.83 -17.93 -16.36
N LEU A 34 -7.73 -18.90 -16.27
CA LEU A 34 -8.37 -19.29 -15.01
C LEU A 34 -7.38 -19.75 -13.93
N SER A 35 -6.30 -20.45 -14.30
CA SER A 35 -5.25 -20.86 -13.38
C SER A 35 -4.56 -19.67 -12.70
N LEU A 36 -4.22 -18.64 -13.48
CA LEU A 36 -3.57 -17.42 -13.00
C LEU A 36 -4.52 -16.57 -12.14
N ILE A 37 -5.82 -16.56 -12.45
CA ILE A 37 -6.84 -15.91 -11.60
C ILE A 37 -6.92 -16.59 -10.23
N LYS A 38 -6.88 -17.94 -10.18
CA LYS A 38 -6.85 -18.68 -8.91
C LYS A 38 -5.57 -18.38 -8.13
N GLN A 39 -4.42 -18.39 -8.80
CA GLN A 39 -3.13 -18.10 -8.16
C GLN A 39 -3.08 -16.68 -7.58
N THR A 40 -3.51 -15.66 -8.32
CA THR A 40 -3.55 -14.27 -7.83
C THR A 40 -4.49 -14.07 -6.63
N LYS A 41 -5.62 -14.78 -6.60
CA LYS A 41 -6.50 -14.79 -5.43
C LYS A 41 -5.82 -15.44 -4.22
N MET A 42 -5.10 -16.54 -4.43
CA MET A 42 -4.36 -17.22 -3.37
C MET A 42 -3.23 -16.36 -2.82
N THR A 43 -2.42 -15.75 -3.68
CA THR A 43 -1.32 -14.86 -3.25
C THR A 43 -1.86 -13.66 -2.46
N LYS A 44 -2.99 -13.07 -2.88
CA LYS A 44 -3.64 -11.98 -2.13
C LYS A 44 -4.07 -12.41 -0.71
N LYS A 45 -4.65 -13.61 -0.56
CA LYS A 45 -5.05 -14.12 0.77
C LYS A 45 -3.84 -14.39 1.66
N LEU A 46 -2.82 -15.03 1.12
CA LEU A 46 -1.60 -15.38 1.87
C LEU A 46 -0.83 -14.13 2.30
N THR A 47 -0.68 -13.17 1.40
CA THR A 47 -0.01 -11.89 1.71
C THR A 47 -0.74 -11.13 2.80
N ALA A 48 -2.07 -11.01 2.75
CA ALA A 48 -2.85 -10.37 3.82
C ALA A 48 -2.69 -11.10 5.17
N GLY A 49 -2.64 -12.43 5.18
CA GLY A 49 -2.37 -13.21 6.39
C GLY A 49 -0.95 -12.99 6.95
N LEU A 50 0.04 -12.85 6.07
CA LEU A 50 1.42 -12.55 6.49
C LEU A 50 1.53 -11.12 7.03
N THR A 51 0.92 -10.12 6.37
CA THR A 51 0.96 -8.73 6.84
C THR A 51 0.32 -8.58 8.21
N THR A 52 -0.87 -9.14 8.42
CA THR A 52 -1.55 -9.12 9.73
C THR A 52 -0.73 -9.77 10.84
N ARG A 53 -0.03 -10.88 10.55
CA ARG A 53 0.90 -11.50 11.52
C ARG A 53 2.08 -10.59 11.80
N THR A 54 2.68 -9.99 10.78
CA THR A 54 3.81 -9.07 10.97
C THR A 54 3.41 -7.82 11.76
N GLU A 55 2.24 -7.25 11.49
CA GLU A 55 1.69 -6.12 12.24
C GLU A 55 1.46 -6.48 13.70
N ARG A 56 0.91 -7.68 13.98
CA ARG A 56 0.76 -8.19 15.34
C ARG A 56 2.11 -8.34 16.05
N THR A 57 3.11 -8.93 15.40
CA THR A 57 4.45 -9.09 16.00
C THR A 57 5.12 -7.74 16.25
N LEU A 58 4.98 -6.78 15.34
CA LEU A 58 5.48 -5.42 15.55
C LEU A 58 4.76 -4.72 16.70
N ALA A 59 3.44 -4.84 16.80
CA ALA A 59 2.66 -4.28 17.90
C ALA A 59 3.02 -4.92 19.25
N GLN A 60 3.22 -6.24 19.28
CA GLN A 60 3.69 -6.94 20.49
C GLN A 60 5.08 -6.47 20.90
N ARG A 61 6.02 -6.32 19.95
CA ARG A 61 7.36 -5.78 20.24
C ARG A 61 7.30 -4.32 20.69
N ALA A 62 6.51 -3.49 20.04
CA ALA A 62 6.34 -2.08 20.41
C ALA A 62 5.64 -1.94 21.78
N GLY A 63 4.60 -2.72 22.06
CA GLY A 63 3.93 -2.75 23.35
C GLY A 63 4.82 -3.32 24.45
N HIS A 64 5.62 -4.36 24.14
CA HIS A 64 6.64 -4.86 25.05
C HIS A 64 7.72 -3.81 25.32
N LEU A 65 8.17 -3.08 24.29
CA LEU A 65 9.10 -1.96 24.46
C LEU A 65 8.48 -0.81 25.25
N GLU A 66 7.18 -0.53 25.12
CA GLU A 66 6.48 0.43 25.97
C GLU A 66 6.50 -0.02 27.44
N LEU A 67 6.32 -1.31 27.71
CA LEU A 67 6.43 -1.87 29.07
C LEU A 67 7.87 -1.81 29.62
N LEU A 68 8.88 -2.04 28.78
CA LEU A 68 10.28 -1.97 29.21
C LEU A 68 10.78 -0.53 29.42
N ALA A 69 10.35 0.41 28.58
CA ALA A 69 10.79 1.81 28.64
C ALA A 69 9.95 2.69 29.58
N GLY A 70 9.10 2.08 30.42
CA GLY A 70 8.08 2.74 31.22
C GLY A 70 7.01 3.37 30.34
N GLY A 71 5.79 2.83 30.39
CA GLY A 71 4.71 3.28 29.51
C GLY A 71 4.34 4.73 29.76
N LYS A 72 3.51 5.33 28.88
CA LYS A 72 3.06 6.73 29.07
C LYS A 72 2.38 6.94 30.44
N LYS A 73 1.76 5.89 31.00
CA LYS A 73 1.14 5.91 32.33
C LYS A 73 2.19 5.91 33.44
N ASP A 74 3.24 5.10 33.32
CA ASP A 74 4.31 5.02 34.32
C ASP A 74 5.10 6.33 34.38
N ARG A 75 5.42 6.93 33.23
CA ARG A 75 6.06 8.26 33.17
C ARG A 75 5.20 9.37 33.77
N LYS A 76 3.87 9.27 33.66
CA LYS A 76 2.94 10.21 34.30
C LYS A 76 2.88 10.01 35.81
N ALA A 77 2.89 8.75 36.28
CA ALA A 77 2.92 8.43 37.69
C ALA A 77 4.23 8.85 38.35
N GLU A 78 5.36 8.70 37.65
CA GLU A 78 6.68 9.15 38.11
C GLU A 78 6.74 10.68 38.21
N LYS A 79 6.31 11.42 37.18
CA LYS A 79 6.19 12.89 37.23
C LYS A 79 5.23 13.39 38.32
N ALA A 80 4.13 12.69 38.55
CA ALA A 80 3.19 13.03 39.62
C ALA A 80 3.81 12.80 41.02
N LYS A 81 4.65 11.78 41.19
CA LYS A 81 5.39 11.55 42.44
C LYS A 81 6.49 12.59 42.63
N GLU A 82 7.21 12.96 41.57
CA GLU A 82 8.25 13.99 41.59
C GLU A 82 7.71 15.37 41.99
N ASN A 83 6.57 15.78 41.42
CA ASN A 83 5.89 17.04 41.77
C ASN A 83 5.38 17.08 43.22
N ASN A 84 4.97 15.93 43.78
CA ASN A 84 4.54 15.86 45.18
C ASN A 84 5.72 15.88 46.16
N ASN A 85 6.88 15.36 45.76
CA ASN A 85 8.06 15.32 46.63
C ASN A 85 8.77 16.68 46.70
N SER A 86 8.85 17.40 45.57
CA SER A 86 9.37 18.78 45.54
C SER A 86 8.56 19.76 46.40
N ASN A 87 7.24 19.56 46.49
CA ASN A 87 6.36 20.38 47.34
C ASN A 87 6.46 20.07 48.84
N LYS A 88 7.07 18.94 49.23
CA LYS A 88 7.26 18.54 50.65
C LYS A 88 8.63 18.94 51.23
N GLY A 89 9.60 19.30 50.40
CA GLY A 89 10.94 19.73 50.84
C GLY A 89 11.08 21.22 51.16
N GLY A 90 10.00 22.00 51.04
CA GLY A 90 9.97 23.43 51.33
C GLY A 90 9.12 23.76 52.57
N LYS A 91 9.57 23.35 53.76
CA LYS A 91 9.16 23.91 55.05
C LYS A 91 10.32 23.87 56.02
#